data_AF-A0A8T7ELV6-F1
#
_entry.id   AF-A0A8T7ELV6-F1
#
_cell.length_a   1.000
_cell.length_b   1.000
_cell.length_c   1.000
_cell.angle_alpha   90.00
_cell.angle_beta   90.00
_cell.angle_gamma   90.00
#
_symmetry.space_group_name_H-M   'P 1'
#
loop_
_entity.id
_entity.type
_entity.pdbx_description
1 polymer ?
#
loop_
_entity_poly.entity_id
_entity_poly.type
_entity_poly.pdbx_seq_one_letter_code
_entity_poly.pdbx_strand_id
1 'polypeptide(L)'
;MVDADAPLGTTVTCDACHAPAASALTTVSFPSGAQLSDTRDSARCMVCHQGRASTDSVNQRIADLGLTETPDTPSADLRFINIHYYAAAATLYGSEARGGYQYDGMVYMGRNVHVEGFGTCADCHDPHTLELEIETCASCHEDVESVEDLPFIRMAGSGSDFDGDGDTFEGIAEEIVGMQEILYAAIQAYADEVVGTAIAHDAHAYPYWFIDTNGDGEHTEDETDGYNAFTANLERAAYNYQVVLKDPGAYVHNPQYVIQLMYDSTAH
;
A
#
# COMPACT_ATOMS: atom_id res chain seq x y z
N MET A 1 -6.30 -22.32 -14.17
CA MET A 1 -6.01 -21.41 -15.31
C MET A 1 -7.36 -20.94 -15.81
N VAL A 2 -7.62 -19.63 -15.73
CA VAL A 2 -8.81 -19.03 -16.35
C VAL A 2 -8.33 -18.55 -17.72
N ASP A 3 -8.85 -19.13 -18.80
CA ASP A 3 -8.27 -19.01 -20.15
C ASP A 3 -8.70 -17.72 -20.90
N ALA A 4 -9.43 -16.81 -20.26
CA ALA A 4 -9.77 -15.48 -20.79
C ALA A 4 -10.29 -14.55 -19.66
N ASP A 5 -10.02 -13.26 -19.79
CA ASP A 5 -10.61 -12.23 -18.94
C ASP A 5 -12.13 -12.19 -19.13
N ALA A 6 -12.88 -12.20 -18.03
CA ALA A 6 -14.32 -12.01 -18.06
C ALA A 6 -14.65 -10.59 -18.56
N PRO A 7 -15.77 -10.39 -19.30
CA PRO A 7 -16.20 -9.06 -19.69
C PRO A 7 -16.34 -8.18 -18.44
N LEU A 8 -15.78 -6.96 -18.51
CA LEU A 8 -15.80 -6.01 -17.40
C LEU A 8 -17.24 -5.69 -17.00
N GLY A 9 -17.68 -6.23 -15.87
CA GLY A 9 -18.87 -5.76 -15.15
C GLY A 9 -18.50 -4.55 -14.30
N THR A 10 -19.43 -3.61 -14.12
CA THR A 10 -19.23 -2.45 -13.24
C THR A 10 -19.35 -2.79 -11.75
N THR A 11 -19.65 -4.05 -11.41
CA THR A 11 -19.95 -4.48 -10.03
C THR A 11 -19.49 -5.92 -9.84
N VAL A 12 -18.97 -6.23 -8.65
CA VAL A 12 -18.70 -7.61 -8.21
C VAL A 12 -20.02 -8.37 -8.18
N THR A 13 -20.12 -9.47 -8.93
CA THR A 13 -21.33 -10.31 -9.00
C THR A 13 -21.15 -11.58 -8.18
N CYS A 14 -22.23 -12.31 -7.91
CA CYS A 14 -22.19 -13.57 -7.16
C CYS A 14 -21.18 -14.56 -7.74
N ASP A 15 -21.07 -14.62 -9.08
CA ASP A 15 -20.18 -15.53 -9.78
C ASP A 15 -18.70 -15.23 -9.54
N ALA A 16 -18.35 -13.99 -9.18
CA ALA A 16 -16.97 -13.62 -8.86
C ALA A 16 -16.41 -14.42 -7.66
N CYS A 17 -17.29 -14.82 -6.73
CA CYS A 17 -16.92 -15.58 -5.54
C CYS A 17 -17.42 -17.04 -5.59
N HIS A 18 -18.57 -17.29 -6.22
CA HIS A 18 -19.26 -18.59 -6.17
C HIS A 18 -19.12 -19.43 -7.44
N ALA A 19 -18.57 -18.90 -8.53
CA ALA A 19 -18.31 -19.74 -9.70
C ALA A 19 -17.38 -20.92 -9.34
N PRO A 20 -17.49 -22.08 -10.02
CA PRO A 20 -16.64 -23.24 -9.72
C PRO A 20 -15.13 -22.93 -9.75
N ALA A 21 -14.69 -22.02 -10.61
CA ALA A 21 -13.29 -21.59 -10.67
C ALA A 21 -12.88 -20.74 -9.45
N ALA A 22 -13.76 -19.84 -8.99
CA ALA A 22 -13.51 -18.97 -7.84
C ALA A 22 -13.54 -19.74 -6.52
N SER A 23 -14.50 -20.67 -6.36
CA SER A 23 -14.62 -21.52 -5.18
C SER A 23 -13.52 -22.59 -5.06
N ALA A 24 -12.90 -22.99 -6.18
CA ALA A 24 -11.75 -23.89 -6.18
C ALA A 24 -10.40 -23.16 -6.04
N LEU A 25 -10.40 -21.83 -5.98
CA LEU A 25 -9.18 -21.04 -5.94
C LEU A 25 -8.53 -21.15 -4.55
N THR A 26 -7.27 -21.56 -4.54
CA THR A 26 -6.48 -21.76 -3.32
C THR A 26 -5.14 -21.03 -3.36
N THR A 27 -4.73 -20.55 -4.52
CA THR A 27 -3.45 -19.87 -4.75
C THR A 27 -3.66 -18.70 -5.70
N VAL A 28 -3.00 -17.58 -5.41
CA VAL A 28 -3.03 -16.35 -6.19
C VAL A 28 -1.61 -15.95 -6.58
N SER A 29 -1.46 -15.53 -7.83
CA SER A 29 -0.20 -14.98 -8.36
C SER A 29 -0.18 -13.47 -8.21
N PHE A 30 0.75 -12.98 -7.40
CA PHE A 30 0.93 -11.55 -7.15
C PHE A 30 1.73 -10.90 -8.27
N PRO A 31 1.67 -9.57 -8.44
CA PRO A 31 2.46 -8.83 -9.43
C PRO A 31 3.98 -9.06 -9.33
N SER A 32 4.47 -9.42 -8.14
CA SER A 32 5.86 -9.79 -7.87
C SER A 32 6.26 -11.18 -8.41
N GLY A 33 5.31 -11.94 -8.93
CA GLY A 33 5.47 -13.35 -9.28
C GLY A 33 5.36 -14.32 -8.09
N ALA A 34 5.18 -13.81 -6.87
CA ALA A 34 4.92 -14.66 -5.71
C ALA A 34 3.59 -15.42 -5.87
N GLN A 35 3.59 -16.71 -5.49
CA GLN A 35 2.38 -17.53 -5.45
C GLN A 35 2.01 -17.76 -4.00
N LEU A 36 0.96 -17.08 -3.54
CA LEU A 36 0.52 -17.15 -2.14
C LEU A 36 -0.77 -17.94 -2.05
N SER A 37 -0.80 -18.88 -1.10
CA SER A 37 -1.94 -19.78 -0.92
C SER A 37 -2.73 -19.42 0.31
N ASP A 38 -4.06 -19.39 0.16
CA ASP A 38 -5.00 -19.28 1.25
C ASP A 38 -6.11 -20.31 1.04
N THR A 39 -6.09 -21.35 1.88
CA THR A 39 -7.00 -22.50 1.76
C THR A 39 -8.35 -22.27 2.42
N ARG A 40 -8.57 -21.11 3.05
CA ARG A 40 -9.79 -20.77 3.77
C ARG A 40 -10.45 -19.57 3.10
N ASP A 41 -10.75 -19.75 1.83
CA ASP A 41 -11.74 -18.91 1.14
C ASP A 41 -11.37 -17.44 0.91
N SER A 42 -10.18 -16.98 1.33
CA SER A 42 -9.71 -15.61 1.09
C SER A 42 -8.95 -15.42 -0.23
N ALA A 43 -8.56 -16.52 -0.90
CA ALA A 43 -7.88 -16.46 -2.18
C ALA A 43 -8.65 -15.64 -3.23
N ARG A 44 -9.98 -15.73 -3.26
CA ARG A 44 -10.83 -14.92 -4.15
C ARG A 44 -10.75 -13.41 -3.87
N CYS A 45 -10.65 -13.01 -2.60
CA CYS A 45 -10.47 -11.61 -2.22
C CYS A 45 -9.12 -11.10 -2.74
N MET A 46 -8.08 -11.92 -2.58
CA MET A 46 -6.73 -11.56 -3.01
C MET A 46 -6.59 -11.36 -4.52
N VAL A 47 -7.41 -12.01 -5.36
CA VAL A 47 -7.37 -11.79 -6.83
C VAL A 47 -7.52 -10.31 -7.20
N CYS A 48 -8.38 -9.59 -6.48
CA CYS A 48 -8.62 -8.18 -6.71
C CYS A 48 -7.74 -7.30 -5.81
N HIS A 49 -7.55 -7.71 -4.55
CA HIS A 49 -6.84 -6.94 -3.53
C HIS A 49 -5.32 -7.18 -3.50
N GLN A 50 -4.74 -7.88 -4.49
CA GLN A 50 -3.30 -8.10 -4.65
C GLN A 50 -2.52 -6.88 -5.18
N GLY A 51 -3.22 -5.83 -5.62
CA GLY A 51 -2.62 -4.71 -6.35
C GLY A 51 -2.22 -5.08 -7.79
N ARG A 52 -1.64 -4.12 -8.50
CA ARG A 52 -1.24 -4.25 -9.92
C ARG A 52 0.24 -4.03 -10.19
N ALA A 53 0.99 -3.70 -9.16
CA ALA A 53 2.43 -3.49 -9.21
C ALA A 53 3.06 -4.07 -7.93
N SER A 54 4.38 -4.13 -7.93
CA SER A 54 5.22 -4.64 -6.85
C SER A 54 6.60 -3.98 -6.88
N THR A 55 7.42 -4.25 -5.85
CA THR A 55 8.88 -4.00 -5.89
C THR A 55 9.49 -4.43 -7.23
N ASP A 56 9.17 -5.64 -7.69
CA ASP A 56 9.74 -6.24 -8.89
C ASP A 56 9.39 -5.43 -10.16
N SER A 57 8.16 -4.94 -10.27
CA SER A 57 7.75 -4.11 -11.42
C SER A 57 8.43 -2.74 -11.45
N VAL A 58 8.66 -2.13 -10.28
CA VAL A 58 9.38 -0.85 -10.16
C VAL A 58 10.85 -1.03 -10.56
N ASN A 59 11.49 -2.07 -10.04
CA ASN A 59 12.87 -2.41 -10.39
C ASN A 59 13.02 -2.72 -11.87
N GLN A 60 12.10 -3.48 -12.45
CA GLN A 60 12.12 -3.79 -13.87
C GLN A 60 12.02 -2.51 -14.71
N ARG A 61 11.11 -1.59 -14.38
CA ARG A 61 10.96 -0.33 -15.13
C ARG A 61 12.21 0.56 -15.04
N ILE A 62 12.81 0.68 -13.86
CA ILE A 62 14.06 1.42 -13.64
C ILE A 62 15.20 0.82 -14.47
N ALA A 63 15.31 -0.51 -14.49
CA ALA A 63 16.33 -1.22 -15.26
C ALA A 63 16.14 -1.08 -16.78
N ASP A 64 14.90 -1.20 -17.27
CA ASP A 64 14.56 -1.06 -18.69
C ASP A 64 14.91 0.34 -19.24
N LEU A 65 14.87 1.37 -18.37
CA LEU A 65 15.26 2.74 -18.69
C LEU A 65 16.75 3.03 -18.44
N GLY A 66 17.51 2.05 -17.94
CA GLY A 66 18.94 2.22 -17.66
C GLY A 66 19.26 3.13 -16.49
N LEU A 67 18.33 3.31 -15.54
CA LEU A 67 18.45 4.25 -14.41
C LEU A 67 19.06 3.61 -13.15
N THR A 68 19.35 2.31 -13.15
CA THR A 68 19.85 1.57 -11.99
C THR A 68 21.13 2.17 -11.40
N GLU A 69 22.08 2.56 -12.24
CA GLU A 69 23.38 3.11 -11.82
C GLU A 69 23.38 4.63 -11.68
N THR A 70 22.26 5.28 -12.02
CA THR A 70 22.09 6.74 -11.97
C THR A 70 20.75 7.08 -11.32
N PRO A 71 20.54 6.68 -10.05
CA PRO A 71 19.22 6.67 -9.44
C PRO A 71 18.63 8.07 -9.23
N ASP A 72 19.46 9.11 -9.27
CA ASP A 72 19.04 10.51 -9.13
C ASP A 72 18.89 11.25 -10.48
N THR A 73 19.11 10.56 -11.62
CA THR A 73 18.94 11.18 -12.93
C THR A 73 17.45 11.19 -13.31
N PRO A 74 16.84 12.38 -13.56
CA PRO A 74 15.45 12.44 -13.96
C PRO A 74 15.27 11.90 -15.38
N SER A 75 14.16 11.21 -15.60
CA SER A 75 13.81 10.68 -16.91
C SER A 75 12.37 11.01 -17.28
N ALA A 76 12.21 11.71 -18.40
CA ALA A 76 10.90 11.98 -18.99
C ALA A 76 10.20 10.72 -19.51
N ASP A 77 10.87 9.56 -19.55
CA ASP A 77 10.25 8.27 -19.88
C ASP A 77 9.82 7.49 -18.62
N LEU A 78 10.33 7.85 -17.43
CA LEU A 78 9.85 7.30 -16.17
C LEU A 78 8.53 8.00 -15.81
N ARG A 79 7.49 7.19 -15.64
CA ARG A 79 6.15 7.61 -15.25
C ARG A 79 5.77 6.83 -14.01
N PHE A 80 4.98 7.48 -13.15
CA PHE A 80 4.54 6.90 -11.91
C PHE A 80 3.88 5.54 -12.10
N ILE A 81 4.39 4.55 -11.37
CA ILE A 81 3.87 3.20 -11.30
C ILE A 81 2.88 3.16 -10.14
N ASN A 82 1.64 2.76 -10.43
CA ASN A 82 0.60 2.74 -9.41
C ASN A 82 0.32 1.30 -8.96
N ILE A 83 0.37 1.04 -7.65
CA ILE A 83 -0.06 -0.25 -7.09
C ILE A 83 -1.57 -0.50 -7.26
N HIS A 84 -2.34 0.55 -7.57
CA HIS A 84 -3.79 0.57 -7.70
C HIS A 84 -4.51 0.57 -6.34
N TYR A 85 -5.84 0.60 -6.37
CA TYR A 85 -6.65 0.83 -5.17
C TYR A 85 -6.87 -0.45 -4.36
N TYR A 86 -6.97 -0.30 -3.03
CA TYR A 86 -7.34 -1.34 -2.08
C TYR A 86 -6.43 -2.58 -2.16
N ALA A 87 -5.11 -2.40 -2.18
CA ALA A 87 -4.14 -3.49 -2.28
C ALA A 87 -3.92 -4.25 -0.94
N ALA A 88 -4.99 -4.47 -0.17
CA ALA A 88 -4.97 -5.01 1.19
C ALA A 88 -4.26 -6.37 1.31
N ALA A 89 -4.39 -7.25 0.30
CA ALA A 89 -3.68 -8.53 0.32
C ALA A 89 -2.17 -8.34 0.17
N ALA A 90 -1.75 -7.35 -0.62
CA ALA A 90 -0.33 -7.03 -0.78
C ALA A 90 0.26 -6.49 0.53
N THR A 91 -0.51 -5.69 1.28
CA THR A 91 -0.15 -5.22 2.63
C THR A 91 -0.10 -6.36 3.64
N LEU A 92 -1.19 -7.14 3.76
CA LEU A 92 -1.32 -8.23 4.73
C LEU A 92 -0.18 -9.24 4.62
N TYR A 93 0.19 -9.62 3.39
CA TYR A 93 1.26 -10.59 3.14
C TYR A 93 2.66 -9.97 3.11
N GLY A 94 2.78 -8.64 3.18
CA GLY A 94 4.04 -7.92 3.35
C GLY A 94 5.16 -8.40 2.42
N SER A 95 6.27 -8.83 3.01
CA SER A 95 7.47 -9.28 2.28
C SER A 95 7.28 -10.53 1.43
N GLU A 96 6.25 -11.34 1.69
CA GLU A 96 5.91 -12.49 0.85
C GLU A 96 5.29 -12.05 -0.48
N ALA A 97 4.43 -11.03 -0.45
CA ALA A 97 3.77 -10.47 -1.63
C ALA A 97 4.64 -9.46 -2.37
N ARG A 98 5.52 -8.74 -1.66
CA ARG A 98 6.35 -7.63 -2.18
C ARG A 98 5.52 -6.54 -2.88
N GLY A 99 4.36 -6.23 -2.29
CA GLY A 99 3.46 -5.18 -2.75
C GLY A 99 4.15 -3.81 -2.76
N GLY A 100 4.50 -3.30 -1.58
CA GLY A 100 5.40 -2.14 -1.45
C GLY A 100 6.78 -2.36 -2.05
N TYR A 101 7.49 -1.27 -2.34
CA TYR A 101 8.89 -1.26 -2.77
C TYR A 101 9.82 -1.51 -1.58
N GLN A 102 10.58 -2.59 -1.67
CA GLN A 102 11.52 -3.03 -0.64
C GLN A 102 12.95 -2.69 -1.05
N TYR A 103 13.66 -1.96 -0.20
CA TYR A 103 15.03 -1.54 -0.42
C TYR A 103 16.01 -2.68 -0.19
N ASP A 104 17.08 -2.72 -1.01
CA ASP A 104 18.09 -3.78 -0.93
C ASP A 104 18.82 -3.75 0.41
N GLY A 105 19.09 -4.93 0.98
CA GLY A 105 19.73 -5.07 2.29
C GLY A 105 18.79 -4.84 3.51
N MET A 106 17.56 -4.37 3.29
CA MET A 106 16.58 -4.18 4.36
C MET A 106 15.72 -5.44 4.57
N VAL A 107 15.12 -5.55 5.75
CA VAL A 107 14.28 -6.69 6.14
C VAL A 107 12.89 -6.17 6.46
N TYR A 108 11.90 -6.72 5.77
CA TYR A 108 10.51 -6.32 5.89
C TYR A 108 9.66 -7.39 6.56
N MET A 109 8.67 -6.95 7.32
CA MET A 109 7.66 -7.82 7.92
C MET A 109 7.01 -8.67 6.82
N GLY A 110 6.93 -9.98 7.07
CA GLY A 110 6.21 -10.94 6.21
C GLY A 110 4.72 -10.80 6.36
N ARG A 111 3.98 -11.90 6.20
CA ARG A 111 2.56 -11.89 6.51
C ARG A 111 2.31 -11.50 7.96
N ASN A 112 1.45 -10.51 8.19
CA ASN A 112 0.94 -10.24 9.52
C ASN A 112 -0.02 -11.37 9.91
N VAL A 113 0.30 -12.07 10.99
CA VAL A 113 -0.48 -13.21 11.49
C VAL A 113 -1.19 -12.78 12.76
N HIS A 114 -2.51 -12.63 12.67
CA HIS A 114 -3.36 -12.46 13.85
C HIS A 114 -3.49 -13.79 14.62
N VAL A 115 -4.16 -13.77 15.78
CA VAL A 115 -4.39 -14.97 16.59
C VAL A 115 -5.17 -16.05 15.82
N GLU A 116 -5.06 -17.30 16.27
CA GLU A 116 -5.78 -18.43 15.66
C GLU A 116 -7.29 -18.15 15.58
N GLY A 117 -7.88 -18.34 14.40
CA GLY A 117 -9.27 -18.01 14.12
C GLY A 117 -9.48 -16.68 13.40
N PHE A 118 -8.46 -15.83 13.29
CA PHE A 118 -8.49 -14.55 12.58
C PHE A 118 -7.39 -14.50 11.50
N GLY A 119 -7.30 -15.55 10.69
CA GLY A 119 -6.21 -15.70 9.72
C GLY A 119 -6.55 -15.18 8.33
N THR A 120 -7.82 -14.95 8.05
CA THR A 120 -8.35 -14.80 6.70
C THR A 120 -9.16 -13.50 6.59
N CYS A 121 -9.36 -12.99 5.38
CA CYS A 121 -10.16 -11.79 5.14
C CYS A 121 -11.58 -11.94 5.69
N ALA A 122 -12.16 -13.12 5.51
CA ALA A 122 -13.53 -13.45 5.91
C ALA A 122 -13.70 -13.70 7.43
N ASP A 123 -12.59 -13.86 8.17
CA ASP A 123 -12.65 -13.95 9.64
C ASP A 123 -12.90 -12.58 10.29
N CYS A 124 -12.59 -11.49 9.58
CA CYS A 124 -12.81 -10.13 10.05
C CYS A 124 -13.95 -9.43 9.29
N HIS A 125 -14.01 -9.60 7.97
CA HIS A 125 -14.98 -8.94 7.10
C HIS A 125 -16.10 -9.88 6.67
N ASP A 126 -17.35 -9.42 6.72
CA ASP A 126 -18.45 -10.15 6.09
C ASP A 126 -18.25 -10.24 4.55
N PRO A 127 -18.28 -11.44 3.94
CA PRO A 127 -18.03 -11.58 2.50
C PRO A 127 -19.07 -10.94 1.57
N HIS A 128 -20.23 -10.55 2.10
CA HIS A 128 -21.32 -9.93 1.34
C HIS A 128 -21.49 -8.43 1.63
N THR A 129 -21.23 -7.98 2.86
CA THR A 129 -21.37 -6.56 3.26
C THR A 129 -20.05 -5.84 3.48
N LEU A 130 -18.95 -6.58 3.70
CA LEU A 130 -17.64 -6.09 4.14
C LEU A 130 -17.62 -5.49 5.57
N GLU A 131 -18.76 -5.47 6.25
CA GLU A 131 -18.88 -4.96 7.61
C GLU A 131 -18.08 -5.84 8.58
N LEU A 132 -17.57 -5.20 9.65
CA LEU A 132 -16.79 -5.85 10.69
C LEU A 132 -17.69 -6.23 11.86
N GLU A 133 -17.49 -7.43 12.40
CA GLU A 133 -18.20 -7.90 13.60
C GLU A 133 -17.48 -7.43 14.87
N ILE A 134 -17.73 -6.18 15.27
CA ILE A 134 -17.00 -5.47 16.35
C ILE A 134 -17.01 -6.22 17.69
N GLU A 135 -18.12 -6.88 18.04
CA GLU A 135 -18.20 -7.69 19.27
C GLU A 135 -17.11 -8.77 19.33
N THR A 136 -16.68 -9.27 18.17
CA THR A 136 -15.63 -10.28 18.08
C THR A 136 -14.26 -9.67 18.42
N CYS A 137 -13.99 -8.45 17.94
CA CYS A 137 -12.77 -7.70 18.25
C CYS A 137 -12.70 -7.33 19.74
N ALA A 138 -13.81 -6.85 20.29
CA ALA A 138 -13.94 -6.42 21.69
C ALA A 138 -13.67 -7.55 22.71
N SER A 139 -13.73 -8.81 22.28
CA SER A 139 -13.40 -9.96 23.14
C SER A 139 -11.93 -9.98 23.61
N CYS A 140 -11.03 -9.34 22.85
CA CYS A 140 -9.59 -9.28 23.12
C CYS A 140 -9.05 -7.84 23.15
N HIS A 141 -9.70 -6.90 22.47
CA HIS A 141 -9.38 -5.48 22.48
C HIS A 141 -10.42 -4.74 23.33
N GLU A 142 -10.18 -4.68 24.64
CA GLU A 142 -11.18 -4.29 25.64
C GLU A 142 -11.77 -2.88 25.46
N ASP A 143 -11.02 -1.96 24.83
CA ASP A 143 -11.43 -0.56 24.61
C ASP A 143 -12.18 -0.35 23.27
N VAL A 144 -12.48 -1.41 22.52
CA VAL A 144 -13.19 -1.33 21.24
C VAL A 144 -14.70 -1.44 21.44
N GLU A 145 -15.44 -0.39 21.10
CA GLU A 145 -16.90 -0.33 21.13
C GLU A 145 -17.51 -0.16 19.72
N SER A 146 -16.77 0.45 18.79
CA SER A 146 -17.18 0.64 17.40
C SER A 146 -16.01 0.54 16.40
N VAL A 147 -16.32 0.69 15.10
CA VAL A 147 -15.30 0.68 14.02
C VAL A 147 -14.30 1.82 14.20
N GLU A 148 -14.76 2.96 14.72
CA GLU A 148 -13.96 4.15 14.97
C GLU A 148 -12.88 3.95 16.04
N ASP A 149 -12.98 2.91 16.87
CA ASP A 149 -11.98 2.60 17.91
C ASP A 149 -10.82 1.74 17.38
N LEU A 150 -11.01 1.03 16.26
CA LEU A 150 -9.99 0.16 15.68
C LEU A 150 -8.66 0.86 15.34
N PRO A 151 -8.65 2.10 14.82
CA PRO A 151 -7.43 2.88 14.61
C PRO A 151 -6.56 3.08 15.87
N PHE A 152 -7.18 3.07 17.06
CA PHE A 152 -6.53 3.33 18.35
C PHE A 152 -5.94 2.07 18.98
N ILE A 153 -6.17 0.89 18.42
CA ILE A 153 -5.66 -0.36 18.98
C ILE A 153 -4.12 -0.36 18.94
N ARG A 154 -3.50 -0.57 20.10
CA ARG A 154 -2.06 -0.82 20.27
C ARG A 154 -1.83 -2.18 20.91
N MET A 155 -0.84 -2.92 20.40
CA MET A 155 -0.38 -4.19 20.96
C MET A 155 1.11 -4.09 21.34
N ALA A 156 1.65 -5.08 22.03
CA ALA A 156 3.03 -5.06 22.54
C ALA A 156 4.12 -4.79 21.48
N GLY A 157 3.83 -5.04 20.19
CA GLY A 157 4.73 -4.77 19.07
C GLY A 157 4.56 -3.39 18.41
N SER A 158 3.62 -2.58 18.87
CA SER A 158 3.27 -1.28 18.27
C SER A 158 3.33 -0.12 19.26
N GLY A 159 3.89 -0.29 20.46
CA GLY A 159 3.94 0.79 21.48
C GLY A 159 5.11 1.76 21.34
N SER A 160 5.75 1.83 20.18
CA SER A 160 6.82 2.81 19.90
C SER A 160 6.21 4.04 19.23
N ASP A 161 6.84 5.19 19.48
CA ASP A 161 6.67 6.45 18.75
C ASP A 161 7.47 6.32 17.46
N PHE A 162 6.77 6.06 16.35
CA PHE A 162 7.35 5.78 15.05
C PHE A 162 7.56 7.05 14.23
N ASP A 163 6.66 8.03 14.32
CA ASP A 163 6.78 9.31 13.61
C ASP A 163 7.70 10.32 14.33
N GLY A 164 7.99 10.10 15.62
CA GLY A 164 8.94 10.86 16.41
C GLY A 164 8.38 12.15 17.01
N ASP A 165 7.06 12.30 17.10
CA ASP A 165 6.41 13.49 17.63
C ASP A 165 6.39 13.55 19.18
N GLY A 166 6.73 12.43 19.83
CA GLY A 166 6.79 12.26 21.27
C GLY A 166 5.49 11.81 21.94
N ASP A 167 4.43 11.53 21.17
CA ASP A 167 3.15 11.01 21.64
C ASP A 167 3.10 9.48 21.52
N THR A 168 3.28 8.78 22.64
CA THR A 168 3.12 7.31 22.68
C THR A 168 1.71 6.86 23.04
N PHE A 169 0.74 7.78 23.16
CA PHE A 169 -0.65 7.48 23.55
C PHE A 169 -1.62 7.41 22.37
N GLU A 170 -1.24 7.93 21.21
CA GLU A 170 -2.03 7.85 20.00
C GLU A 170 -2.15 6.42 19.43
N GLY A 171 -3.07 6.21 18.51
CA GLY A 171 -3.30 4.94 17.82
C GLY A 171 -2.23 4.60 16.80
N ILE A 172 -2.10 3.31 16.45
CA ILE A 172 -1.15 2.90 15.40
C ILE A 172 -1.51 3.46 14.01
N ALA A 173 -2.78 3.81 13.80
CA ALA A 173 -3.20 4.48 12.57
C ALA A 173 -2.70 5.94 12.53
N GLU A 174 -2.62 6.62 13.67
CA GLU A 174 -2.17 8.02 13.75
C GLU A 174 -0.67 8.10 13.46
N GLU A 175 0.13 7.19 14.00
CA GLU A 175 1.55 7.02 13.64
C GLU A 175 1.77 6.81 12.15
N ILE A 176 0.89 6.02 11.51
CA ILE A 176 0.97 5.77 10.08
C ILE A 176 0.69 7.06 9.31
N VAL A 177 -0.23 7.90 9.78
CA VAL A 177 -0.51 9.22 9.20
C VAL A 177 0.70 10.15 9.41
N GLY A 178 1.27 10.24 10.61
CA GLY A 178 2.47 11.04 10.87
C GLY A 178 3.64 10.61 9.99
N MET A 179 3.87 9.30 9.85
CA MET A 179 4.87 8.75 8.93
C MET A 179 4.57 9.05 7.45
N GLN A 180 3.30 9.10 7.04
CA GLN A 180 2.91 9.53 5.70
C GLN A 180 3.27 11.00 5.46
N GLU A 181 3.02 11.87 6.44
CA GLU A 181 3.36 13.30 6.36
C GLU A 181 4.88 13.50 6.24
N ILE A 182 5.67 12.77 7.04
CA ILE A 182 7.14 12.79 6.97
C ILE A 182 7.63 12.31 5.60
N LEU A 183 7.09 11.20 5.09
CA LEU A 183 7.46 10.70 3.77
C LEU A 183 7.08 11.69 2.65
N TYR A 184 5.90 12.29 2.71
CA TYR A 184 5.48 13.27 1.72
C TYR A 184 6.40 14.49 1.71
N ALA A 185 6.73 15.03 2.88
CA ALA A 185 7.67 16.14 3.01
C ALA A 185 9.06 15.77 2.45
N ALA A 186 9.54 14.55 2.68
CA ALA A 186 10.81 14.08 2.13
C ALA A 186 10.78 13.96 0.60
N ILE A 187 9.66 13.47 0.03
CA ILE A 187 9.43 13.41 -1.43
C ILE A 187 9.48 14.83 -2.03
N GLN A 188 8.80 15.79 -1.41
CA GLN A 188 8.77 17.17 -1.87
C GLN A 188 10.15 17.83 -1.81
N ALA A 189 10.85 17.67 -0.68
CA ALA A 189 12.21 18.19 -0.51
C ALA A 189 13.17 17.60 -1.55
N TYR A 190 13.11 16.28 -1.79
CA TYR A 190 13.95 15.65 -2.81
C TYR A 190 13.63 16.18 -4.23
N ALA A 191 12.34 16.32 -4.57
CA ALA A 191 11.92 16.81 -5.87
C ALA A 191 12.36 18.27 -6.12
N ASP A 192 12.30 19.14 -5.12
CA ASP A 192 12.78 20.51 -5.24
C ASP A 192 14.31 20.60 -5.22
N GLU A 193 14.97 20.03 -4.20
CA GLU A 193 16.39 20.26 -3.93
C GLU A 193 17.33 19.43 -4.83
N VAL A 194 16.94 18.21 -5.20
CA VAL A 194 17.77 17.29 -5.99
C VAL A 194 17.36 17.31 -7.46
N VAL A 195 16.05 17.22 -7.75
CA VAL A 195 15.55 17.17 -9.14
C VAL A 195 15.42 18.58 -9.74
N GLY A 196 15.07 19.59 -8.93
CA GLY A 196 14.80 20.94 -9.39
C GLY A 196 13.42 21.10 -10.02
N THR A 197 12.48 20.23 -9.69
CA THR A 197 11.07 20.31 -10.15
C THR A 197 10.18 19.88 -9.00
N ALA A 198 9.51 20.84 -8.37
CA ALA A 198 8.60 20.58 -7.25
C ALA A 198 7.41 19.69 -7.67
N ILE A 199 6.92 18.92 -6.71
CA ILE A 199 5.95 17.85 -6.91
C ILE A 199 4.79 18.00 -5.91
N ALA A 200 3.57 17.77 -6.39
CA ALA A 200 2.39 17.65 -5.55
C ALA A 200 1.64 16.35 -5.81
N HIS A 201 1.02 15.79 -4.77
CA HIS A 201 0.14 14.62 -4.85
C HIS A 201 -1.33 15.01 -4.84
N ASP A 202 -2.14 14.28 -5.62
CA ASP A 202 -3.59 14.31 -5.51
C ASP A 202 -4.16 12.88 -5.61
N ALA A 203 -4.73 12.39 -4.51
CA ALA A 203 -5.30 11.05 -4.43
C ALA A 203 -6.50 10.81 -5.37
N HIS A 204 -7.13 11.88 -5.87
CA HIS A 204 -8.39 11.90 -6.62
C HIS A 204 -8.22 12.31 -8.10
N ALA A 205 -7.07 12.86 -8.48
CA ALA A 205 -6.78 13.23 -9.87
C ALA A 205 -5.74 12.30 -10.51
N TYR A 206 -5.98 11.87 -11.75
CA TYR A 206 -4.95 11.17 -12.54
C TYR A 206 -4.02 12.20 -13.19
N PRO A 207 -2.67 12.05 -13.13
CA PRO A 207 -1.92 10.85 -12.81
C PRO A 207 -1.38 10.75 -11.36
N TYR A 208 -2.08 11.33 -10.39
CA TYR A 208 -1.77 11.42 -8.95
C TYR A 208 -0.60 12.32 -8.57
N TRP A 209 0.36 12.50 -9.46
CA TRP A 209 1.50 13.36 -9.21
C TRP A 209 1.56 14.44 -10.28
N PHE A 210 1.69 15.69 -9.85
CA PHE A 210 1.67 16.87 -10.69
C PHE A 210 2.92 17.71 -10.45
N ILE A 211 3.28 18.51 -11.45
CA ILE A 211 4.30 19.55 -11.28
C ILE A 211 3.66 20.65 -10.43
N ASP A 212 4.21 20.83 -9.24
CA ASP A 212 3.86 21.95 -8.36
C ASP A 212 4.57 23.20 -8.88
N THR A 213 3.83 24.03 -9.61
CA THR A 213 4.36 25.21 -10.29
C THR A 213 4.54 26.40 -9.37
N ASN A 214 3.81 26.42 -8.25
CA ASN A 214 3.79 27.54 -7.33
C ASN A 214 4.67 27.28 -6.08
N GLY A 215 5.05 26.02 -5.83
CA GLY A 215 5.93 25.55 -4.75
C GLY A 215 5.26 25.52 -3.38
N ASP A 216 3.93 25.42 -3.31
CA ASP A 216 3.18 25.38 -2.04
C ASP A 216 2.94 23.96 -1.50
N GLY A 217 3.29 22.94 -2.29
CA GLY A 217 3.21 21.55 -1.92
C GLY A 217 1.84 20.90 -2.05
N GLU A 218 0.84 21.61 -2.59
CA GLU A 218 -0.51 21.12 -2.81
C GLU A 218 -0.88 21.20 -4.29
N HIS A 219 -1.57 20.19 -4.81
CA HIS A 219 -2.06 20.24 -6.19
C HIS A 219 -3.34 21.09 -6.25
N THR A 220 -3.36 22.07 -7.15
CA THR A 220 -4.56 22.87 -7.47
C THR A 220 -5.02 22.65 -8.92
N GLU A 221 -6.29 22.97 -9.22
CA GLU A 221 -6.89 22.72 -10.55
C GLU A 221 -6.16 23.42 -11.72
N ASP A 222 -5.37 24.47 -11.46
CA ASP A 222 -4.55 25.16 -12.45
C ASP A 222 -3.22 24.46 -12.78
N GLU A 223 -2.81 23.46 -11.99
CA GLU A 223 -1.57 22.70 -12.16
C GLU A 223 -1.78 21.44 -12.98
N THR A 224 -2.11 21.64 -14.25
CA THR A 224 -2.61 20.54 -15.10
C THR A 224 -1.53 19.54 -15.58
N ASP A 225 -0.25 19.87 -15.42
CA ASP A 225 0.85 19.06 -15.94
C ASP A 225 1.23 17.94 -14.97
N GLY A 226 1.03 16.70 -15.40
CA GLY A 226 1.48 15.53 -14.65
C GLY A 226 3.00 15.51 -14.47
N TYR A 227 3.46 15.06 -13.29
CA TYR A 227 4.88 15.03 -12.95
C TYR A 227 5.64 14.10 -13.90
N ASN A 228 6.73 14.60 -14.48
CA ASN A 228 7.49 13.92 -15.53
C ASN A 228 9.00 13.90 -15.30
N ALA A 229 9.46 14.37 -14.14
CA ALA A 229 10.88 14.46 -13.77
C ALA A 229 11.29 13.36 -12.77
N PHE A 230 10.56 12.23 -12.73
CA PHE A 230 10.87 11.13 -11.82
C PHE A 230 12.31 10.63 -12.01
N THR A 231 13.02 10.51 -10.88
CA THR A 231 14.25 9.73 -10.75
C THR A 231 13.90 8.33 -10.24
N ALA A 232 14.86 7.39 -10.24
CA ALA A 232 14.61 6.07 -9.68
C ALA A 232 14.33 6.14 -8.17
N ASN A 233 15.05 7.00 -7.43
CA ASN A 233 14.82 7.19 -5.98
C ASN A 233 13.46 7.83 -5.69
N LEU A 234 13.10 8.89 -6.41
CA LEU A 234 11.81 9.55 -6.25
C LEU A 234 10.64 8.61 -6.57
N GLU A 235 10.76 7.80 -7.63
CA GLU A 235 9.73 6.81 -7.98
C GLU A 235 9.52 5.75 -6.89
N ARG A 236 10.59 5.28 -6.23
CA ARG A 236 10.49 4.30 -5.14
C ARG A 236 9.75 4.86 -3.93
N ALA A 237 10.08 6.08 -3.53
CA ALA A 237 9.43 6.77 -2.42
C ALA A 237 7.97 7.09 -2.75
N ALA A 238 7.71 7.68 -3.92
CA ALA A 238 6.36 7.99 -4.40
C ALA A 238 5.48 6.72 -4.52
N TYR A 239 6.08 5.60 -4.95
CA TYR A 239 5.41 4.31 -5.00
C TYR A 239 4.97 3.86 -3.61
N ASN A 240 5.88 3.87 -2.63
CA ASN A 240 5.55 3.48 -1.26
C ASN A 240 4.52 4.42 -0.62
N TYR A 241 4.60 5.73 -0.85
CA TYR A 241 3.59 6.68 -0.39
C TYR A 241 2.19 6.30 -0.89
N GLN A 242 2.07 6.00 -2.18
CA GLN A 242 0.81 5.53 -2.76
C GLN A 242 0.39 4.16 -2.20
N VAL A 243 1.32 3.24 -1.96
CA VAL A 243 1.00 1.92 -1.40
C VAL A 243 0.30 2.03 -0.06
N VAL A 244 0.82 2.86 0.85
CA VAL A 244 0.21 3.05 2.17
C VAL A 244 -1.16 3.74 2.03
N LEU A 245 -1.28 4.77 1.19
CA LEU A 245 -2.56 5.46 0.97
C LEU A 245 -3.66 4.58 0.34
N LYS A 246 -3.27 3.58 -0.47
CA LYS A 246 -4.22 2.71 -1.17
C LYS A 246 -4.65 1.50 -0.35
N ASP A 247 -4.26 1.41 0.92
CA ASP A 247 -4.85 0.49 1.88
C ASP A 247 -5.31 1.22 3.15
N PRO A 248 -6.57 1.67 3.19
CA PRO A 248 -7.13 2.33 4.38
C PRO A 248 -7.12 1.45 5.63
N GLY A 249 -7.00 0.13 5.49
CA GLY A 249 -6.93 -0.82 6.59
C GLY A 249 -5.50 -1.21 6.97
N ALA A 250 -4.47 -0.53 6.46
CA ALA A 250 -3.07 -0.88 6.68
C ALA A 250 -2.69 -1.01 8.16
N TYR A 251 -3.32 -0.19 9.02
CA TYR A 251 -3.15 -0.21 10.47
C TYR A 251 -3.56 -1.52 11.14
N VAL A 252 -4.45 -2.31 10.52
CA VAL A 252 -4.80 -3.68 10.92
C VAL A 252 -4.06 -4.71 10.07
N HIS A 253 -4.02 -4.51 8.75
CA HIS A 253 -3.51 -5.50 7.82
C HIS A 253 -2.04 -5.80 8.05
N ASN A 254 -1.18 -4.78 8.16
CA ASN A 254 0.25 -4.97 8.45
C ASN A 254 0.95 -3.64 8.82
N PRO A 255 0.68 -3.08 10.01
CA PRO A 255 1.17 -1.75 10.40
C PRO A 255 2.69 -1.67 10.38
N GLN A 256 3.38 -2.71 10.87
CA GLN A 256 4.84 -2.73 10.87
C GLN A 256 5.45 -2.73 9.46
N TYR A 257 4.84 -3.46 8.52
CA TYR A 257 5.31 -3.46 7.13
C TYR A 257 5.19 -2.07 6.50
N VAL A 258 4.05 -1.40 6.64
CA VAL A 258 3.88 -0.07 6.03
C VAL A 258 4.76 1.00 6.69
N ILE A 259 4.98 0.92 8.00
CA ILE A 259 5.93 1.81 8.70
C ILE A 259 7.35 1.58 8.18
N GLN A 260 7.78 0.33 8.01
CA GLN A 260 9.11 0.01 7.45
C GLN A 260 9.27 0.55 6.02
N LEU A 261 8.24 0.42 5.18
CA LEU A 261 8.27 1.00 3.82
C LEU A 261 8.48 2.51 3.88
N MET A 262 7.72 3.23 4.71
CA MET A 262 7.83 4.68 4.81
C MET A 262 9.18 5.11 5.40
N TYR A 263 9.63 4.45 6.46
CA TYR A 263 10.94 4.71 7.08
C TYR A 263 12.09 4.52 6.09
N ASP A 264 12.12 3.40 5.37
CA ASP A 264 13.22 3.16 4.43
C ASP A 264 13.14 4.07 3.21
N SER A 265 11.95 4.54 2.85
CA SER A 265 11.75 5.50 1.75
C SER A 265 12.27 6.89 2.06
N THR A 266 12.38 7.27 3.34
CA THR A 266 12.98 8.54 3.74
C THR A 266 14.49 8.43 3.96
N ALA A 267 15.03 7.22 4.10
CA ALA A 267 16.44 6.96 4.40
C ALA A 267 17.34 6.72 3.18
N HIS A 268 16.78 6.53 1.98
CA HIS A 268 17.50 6.15 0.75
C HIS A 268 17.20 7.09 -0.42
#